data_AF-A0A067LYV9-F1
#
_entry.id   AF-A0A067LYV9-F1
#
_cell.length_a   1.000
_cell.length_b   1.000
_cell.length_c   1.000
_cell.angle_alpha   90.00
_cell.angle_beta   90.00
_cell.angle_gamma   90.00
#
_symmetry.space_group_name_H-M   'P 1'
#
loop_
_entity.id
_entity.type
_entity.pdbx_description
1 polymer ?
#
loop_
_entity_poly.entity_id
_entity_poly.type
_entity_poly.pdbx_seq_one_letter_code
_entity_poly.pdbx_strand_id
1 'polypeptide(L)'
;MRRHLAISFLVNSKGAPLKIKLAPGPQDTPYMWYKNMEYHKRYEKAYFAHAADIPNFLSPLLSHIFRWQSLELFAIPQPDELVPLLRSRAPLLKVLTLQAKESGLATSRSEGHPTIFLGSTPSLRHVNLSGFSPPLSSSLYTGLVTLTLSDINFPPHSIHLFLRNLSECPLLTKLPSPG
;
A
#
# COMPACT_ATOMS: atom_id res chain seq x y z
N MET A 1 0.22 24.71 6.78
CA MET A 1 -1.23 24.45 6.80
C MET A 1 -1.64 22.96 6.69
N ARG A 2 -0.79 22.03 6.22
CA ARG A 2 -1.20 20.65 5.85
C ARG A 2 -1.16 19.58 6.97
N ARG A 3 -0.35 19.77 8.02
CA ARG A 3 -0.30 18.86 9.20
C ARG A 3 -1.62 18.81 9.98
N HIS A 4 -2.49 19.81 9.84
CA HIS A 4 -3.70 19.94 10.65
C HIS A 4 -4.75 18.86 10.34
N LEU A 5 -4.88 18.39 9.10
CA LEU A 5 -5.93 17.41 8.75
C LEU A 5 -5.69 16.04 9.39
N ALA A 6 -4.45 15.53 9.34
CA ALA A 6 -4.11 14.26 9.98
C ALA A 6 -4.30 14.35 11.50
N ILE A 7 -3.89 15.48 12.12
CA ILE A 7 -4.04 15.71 13.56
C ILE A 7 -5.52 15.78 13.95
N SER A 8 -6.34 16.55 13.25
CA SER A 8 -7.79 16.64 13.51
C SER A 8 -8.48 15.29 13.37
N PHE A 9 -8.13 14.50 12.35
CA PHE A 9 -8.64 13.15 12.17
C PHE A 9 -8.27 12.24 13.35
N LEU A 10 -7.01 12.28 13.79
CA LEU A 10 -6.53 11.49 14.92
C LEU A 10 -7.26 11.83 16.22
N VAL A 11 -7.44 13.12 16.52
CA VAL A 11 -8.19 13.58 17.70
C VAL A 11 -9.63 13.06 17.68
N ASN A 12 -10.28 13.13 16.52
CA ASN A 12 -11.67 12.69 16.37
C ASN A 12 -11.82 11.16 16.38
N SER A 13 -10.77 10.41 16.04
CA SER A 13 -10.81 8.95 15.95
C SER A 13 -10.90 8.24 17.31
N LYS A 14 -10.64 8.91 18.44
CA LYS A 14 -10.79 8.39 19.82
C LYS A 14 -10.28 6.95 20.05
N GLY A 15 -9.19 6.54 19.41
CA GLY A 15 -8.63 5.19 19.56
C GLY A 15 -9.14 4.15 18.54
N ALA A 16 -10.15 4.47 17.73
CA ALA A 16 -10.67 3.56 16.71
C ALA A 16 -9.60 3.11 15.69
N PRO A 17 -9.76 1.93 15.06
CA PRO A 17 -8.85 1.49 14.01
C PRO A 17 -8.81 2.49 12.84
N LEU A 18 -7.61 2.75 12.32
CA LEU A 18 -7.39 3.74 11.27
C LEU A 18 -7.47 3.07 9.89
N LYS A 19 -8.29 3.64 9.02
CA LYS A 19 -8.37 3.29 7.59
C LYS A 19 -7.80 4.45 6.78
N ILE A 20 -6.62 4.25 6.20
CA ILE A 20 -5.86 5.31 5.54
C ILE A 20 -5.91 5.05 4.05
N LYS A 21 -6.44 6.02 3.28
CA LYS A 21 -6.52 5.95 1.83
C LYS A 21 -6.04 7.26 1.21
N LEU A 22 -5.08 7.16 0.29
CA LEU A 22 -4.60 8.27 -0.54
C LEU A 22 -4.73 7.87 -2.01
N ALA A 23 -5.75 8.40 -2.69
CA ALA A 23 -6.10 8.05 -4.07
C ALA A 23 -6.32 9.30 -4.95
N PRO A 24 -6.04 9.24 -6.26
CA PRO A 24 -6.13 10.38 -7.20
C PRO A 24 -7.55 10.94 -7.41
N GLY A 25 -8.58 10.31 -6.85
CA GLY A 25 -9.96 10.75 -6.93
C GLY A 25 -10.92 9.58 -6.69
N PRO A 26 -12.25 9.81 -6.80
CA PRO A 26 -13.24 8.74 -6.76
C PRO A 26 -13.03 7.81 -7.97
N GLN A 27 -12.39 6.67 -7.73
CA GLN A 27 -12.20 5.61 -8.74
C GLN A 27 -13.52 4.92 -9.12
N ASP A 28 -14.58 5.13 -8.33
CA ASP A 28 -15.87 4.45 -8.45
C ASP A 28 -16.93 5.21 -9.28
N THR A 29 -16.59 6.31 -9.96
CA THR A 29 -17.56 7.03 -10.83
C THR A 29 -17.10 7.09 -12.29
N PRO A 30 -17.24 6.00 -13.07
CA PRO A 30 -16.84 5.96 -14.48
C PRO A 30 -17.60 6.96 -15.37
N TYR A 31 -18.73 7.50 -14.91
CA TYR A 31 -19.68 8.24 -15.77
C TYR A 31 -19.83 9.74 -15.46
N MET A 32 -19.04 10.31 -14.54
CA MET A 32 -19.17 11.74 -14.17
C MET A 32 -17.92 12.60 -14.38
N TRP A 33 -16.81 12.04 -14.86
CA TRP A 33 -15.52 12.75 -14.97
C TRP A 33 -15.56 13.95 -15.95
N TYR A 34 -16.45 13.92 -16.94
CA TYR A 34 -16.59 15.00 -17.93
C TYR A 34 -17.44 16.19 -17.46
N LYS A 35 -18.30 16.04 -16.43
CA LYS A 35 -19.22 17.11 -16.01
C LYS A 35 -18.61 18.14 -15.07
N ASN A 36 -17.41 17.90 -14.53
CA ASN A 36 -16.77 18.85 -13.62
C ASN A 36 -15.23 18.77 -13.67
N MET A 37 -14.66 19.18 -14.79
CA MET A 37 -13.20 19.20 -15.01
C MET A 37 -12.46 20.06 -13.98
N GLU A 38 -13.03 21.19 -13.53
CA GLU A 38 -12.40 22.02 -12.50
C GLU A 38 -12.33 21.33 -11.14
N TYR A 39 -13.41 20.64 -10.76
CA TYR A 39 -13.41 19.82 -9.56
C TYR A 39 -12.32 18.75 -9.65
N HIS A 40 -12.27 17.97 -10.73
CA HIS A 40 -11.23 16.96 -10.92
C HIS A 40 -9.81 17.53 -10.84
N LYS A 41 -9.55 18.65 -11.52
CA LYS A 41 -8.25 19.35 -11.45
C LYS A 41 -7.86 19.74 -10.02
N ARG A 42 -8.83 20.16 -9.18
CA ARG A 42 -8.55 20.49 -7.77
C ARG A 42 -8.20 19.25 -6.94
N TYR A 43 -8.94 18.16 -7.12
CA TYR A 43 -8.66 16.88 -6.43
C TYR A 43 -7.32 16.30 -6.85
N GLU A 44 -7.08 16.26 -8.15
CA GLU A 44 -5.85 15.77 -8.75
C GLU A 44 -4.65 16.61 -8.27
N LYS A 45 -4.77 17.94 -8.26
CA LYS A 45 -3.73 18.83 -7.73
C LYS A 45 -3.47 18.60 -6.24
N ALA A 46 -4.52 18.46 -5.43
CA ALA A 46 -4.37 18.20 -3.99
C ALA A 46 -3.74 16.83 -3.74
N TYR A 47 -4.19 15.81 -4.47
CA TYR A 47 -3.64 14.47 -4.44
C TYR A 47 -2.15 14.48 -4.82
N PHE A 48 -1.77 15.05 -5.97
CA PHE A 48 -0.37 15.09 -6.38
C PHE A 48 0.50 15.88 -5.41
N ALA A 49 -0.03 16.92 -4.77
CA ALA A 49 0.68 17.65 -3.73
C ALA A 49 0.95 16.80 -2.47
N HIS A 50 0.15 15.76 -2.21
CA HIS A 50 0.36 14.82 -1.11
C HIS A 50 1.16 13.57 -1.54
N ALA A 51 0.92 13.05 -2.74
CA ALA A 51 1.62 11.90 -3.30
C ALA A 51 3.08 12.24 -3.63
N ALA A 52 3.39 13.50 -3.95
CA ALA A 52 4.78 13.95 -4.12
C ALA A 52 5.57 14.02 -2.80
N ASP A 53 4.90 13.93 -1.64
CA ASP A 53 5.52 14.05 -0.33
C ASP A 53 4.82 13.11 0.67
N ILE A 54 4.86 11.83 0.34
CA ILE A 54 4.29 10.77 1.18
C ILE A 54 4.93 10.75 2.58
N PRO A 55 6.26 10.95 2.76
CA PRO A 55 6.84 11.05 4.09
C PRO A 55 6.13 12.05 4.99
N ASN A 56 5.87 13.28 4.52
CA ASN A 56 5.16 14.26 5.34
C ASN A 56 3.68 13.95 5.50
N PHE A 57 3.04 13.27 4.54
CA PHE A 57 1.67 12.80 4.68
C PHE A 57 1.52 11.71 5.76
N LEU A 58 2.40 10.70 5.75
CA LEU A 58 2.34 9.57 6.69
C LEU A 58 2.93 9.89 8.06
N SER A 59 3.94 10.77 8.15
CA SER A 59 4.64 11.11 9.40
C SER A 59 3.71 11.27 10.63
N PRO A 60 2.64 12.09 10.59
CA PRO A 60 1.74 12.24 11.75
C PRO A 60 0.94 10.97 12.09
N LEU A 61 0.77 10.04 11.14
CA LEU A 61 0.02 8.79 11.32
C LEU A 61 0.91 7.65 11.84
N LEU A 62 2.24 7.73 11.65
CA LEU A 62 3.19 6.67 12.01
C LEU A 62 3.23 6.40 13.52
N SER A 63 3.07 7.42 14.37
CA SER A 63 2.97 7.25 15.83
C SER A 63 1.76 6.39 16.25
N HIS A 64 0.81 6.17 15.34
CA HIS A 64 -0.40 5.39 15.55
C HIS A 64 -0.45 4.14 14.67
N ILE A 65 0.69 3.68 14.14
CA ILE A 65 0.77 2.53 13.24
C ILE A 65 0.16 1.25 13.81
N PHE A 66 0.22 1.07 15.14
CA PHE A 66 -0.39 -0.06 15.82
C PHE A 66 -1.93 -0.11 15.69
N ARG A 67 -2.56 1.00 15.31
CA ARG A 67 -4.02 1.13 15.08
C ARG A 67 -4.39 0.99 13.60
N TRP A 68 -3.43 0.91 12.69
CA TRP A 68 -3.72 0.86 11.26
C TRP A 68 -4.42 -0.45 10.93
N GLN A 69 -5.59 -0.35 10.34
CA GLN A 69 -6.40 -1.47 9.85
C GLN A 69 -6.31 -1.60 8.34
N SER A 70 -6.30 -0.48 7.61
CA SER A 70 -6.02 -0.47 6.18
C SER A 70 -5.06 0.65 5.82
N LEU A 71 -4.17 0.36 4.88
CA LEU A 71 -3.31 1.33 4.21
C LEU A 71 -3.45 1.14 2.71
N GLU A 72 -4.00 2.13 2.03
CA GLU A 72 -4.22 2.11 0.58
C GLU A 72 -3.62 3.37 -0.05
N LEU A 73 -2.49 3.22 -0.72
CA LEU A 73 -1.78 4.29 -1.40
C LEU A 73 -1.75 3.99 -2.90
N PHE A 74 -2.30 4.90 -3.69
CA PHE A 74 -2.38 4.76 -5.15
C PHE A 74 -1.44 5.75 -5.84
N ALA A 75 -1.05 5.43 -7.08
CA ALA A 75 -0.23 6.26 -7.98
C ALA A 75 0.96 6.95 -7.30
N ILE A 76 1.70 6.18 -6.50
CA ILE A 76 2.87 6.63 -5.75
C ILE A 76 4.04 6.88 -6.72
N PRO A 77 4.59 8.11 -6.78
CA PRO A 77 5.68 8.41 -7.72
C PRO A 77 7.00 7.75 -7.33
N GLN A 78 7.28 7.61 -6.03
CA GLN A 78 8.55 7.06 -5.52
C GLN A 78 8.26 6.02 -4.42
N PRO A 79 7.90 4.77 -4.79
CA PRO A 79 7.47 3.77 -3.82
C PRO A 79 8.60 3.34 -2.87
N ASP A 80 9.86 3.56 -3.25
CA ASP A 80 11.04 3.27 -2.44
C ASP A 80 11.14 4.13 -1.18
N GLU A 81 10.58 5.35 -1.19
CA GLU A 81 10.53 6.23 -0.02
C GLU A 81 9.60 5.71 1.08
N LEU A 82 8.71 4.77 0.77
CA LEU A 82 7.81 4.15 1.76
C LEU A 82 8.55 3.20 2.71
N VAL A 83 9.57 2.50 2.19
CA VAL A 83 10.27 1.45 2.94
C VAL A 83 10.85 1.95 4.27
N PRO A 84 11.56 3.09 4.35
CA PRO A 84 12.04 3.60 5.63
C PRO A 84 10.90 4.03 6.58
N LEU A 85 9.76 4.49 6.06
CA LEU A 85 8.62 4.94 6.86
C LEU A 85 7.87 3.76 7.51
N LEU A 86 7.81 2.63 6.81
CA LEU A 86 7.09 1.44 7.24
C LEU A 86 7.97 0.50 8.08
N ARG A 87 8.96 1.00 8.82
CA ARG A 87 9.84 0.19 9.69
C ARG A 87 9.26 -0.13 11.07
N SER A 88 7.98 0.10 11.30
CA SER A 88 7.31 -0.20 12.56
C SER A 88 6.27 -1.29 12.37
N ARG A 89 6.02 -2.10 13.41
CA ARG A 89 5.05 -3.20 13.33
C ARG A 89 3.63 -2.65 13.18
N ALA A 90 2.84 -3.30 12.33
CA ALA A 90 1.43 -2.95 12.11
C ALA A 90 0.53 -4.16 12.45
N PRO A 91 0.37 -4.50 13.74
CA PRO A 91 -0.28 -5.75 14.19
C PRO A 91 -1.75 -5.89 13.77
N LEU A 92 -2.47 -4.76 13.62
CA LEU A 92 -3.89 -4.73 13.26
C LEU A 92 -4.13 -4.56 11.75
N LEU A 93 -3.07 -4.43 10.94
CA LEU A 93 -3.20 -4.18 9.52
C LEU A 93 -3.81 -5.40 8.82
N LYS A 94 -4.96 -5.21 8.17
CA LYS A 94 -5.71 -6.24 7.44
C LYS A 94 -5.61 -6.08 5.94
N VAL A 95 -5.53 -4.84 5.46
CA VAL A 95 -5.51 -4.48 4.04
C VAL A 95 -4.29 -3.61 3.75
N LEU A 96 -3.51 -4.02 2.76
CA LEU A 96 -2.39 -3.26 2.23
C LEU A 96 -2.58 -3.12 0.71
N THR A 97 -2.72 -1.89 0.23
CA THR A 97 -2.70 -1.58 -1.21
C THR A 97 -1.61 -0.55 -1.48
N LEU A 98 -0.65 -0.89 -2.33
CA LEU A 98 0.42 0.00 -2.77
C LEU A 98 0.49 -0.05 -4.29
N GLN A 99 0.19 1.06 -4.96
CA GLN A 99 0.27 1.15 -6.43
C GLN A 99 1.19 2.30 -6.82
N ALA A 100 2.23 1.99 -7.59
CA ALA A 100 3.14 3.00 -8.14
C ALA A 100 2.52 3.75 -9.34
N LYS A 101 3.00 4.96 -9.62
CA LYS A 101 2.49 5.82 -10.71
C LYS A 101 3.02 5.42 -12.09
N GLU A 102 4.27 4.96 -12.17
CA GLU A 102 4.98 4.73 -13.42
C GLU A 102 5.50 3.29 -13.48
N SER A 103 4.92 2.53 -14.41
CA SER A 103 5.17 1.13 -14.70
C SER A 103 6.49 0.94 -15.46
N GLY A 104 7.62 1.23 -14.82
CA GLY A 104 8.79 0.38 -15.01
C GLY A 104 8.55 -0.86 -14.16
N LEU A 105 8.67 -2.06 -14.73
CA LEU A 105 8.44 -3.29 -13.97
C LEU A 105 9.33 -3.30 -12.73
N ALA A 106 8.73 -3.20 -11.55
CA ALA A 106 9.49 -3.15 -10.31
C ALA A 106 10.16 -4.51 -10.12
N THR A 107 11.49 -4.54 -10.17
CA THR A 107 12.22 -5.77 -9.89
C THR A 107 12.09 -6.08 -8.40
N SER A 108 11.71 -7.32 -8.08
CA SER A 108 11.70 -7.76 -6.70
C SER A 108 13.08 -7.55 -6.11
N ARG A 109 13.13 -6.81 -5.01
CA ARG A 109 14.38 -6.49 -4.33
C ARG A 109 15.05 -7.78 -3.84
N SER A 110 16.36 -7.89 -4.05
CA SER A 110 17.20 -9.00 -3.58
C SER A 110 17.05 -9.21 -2.07
N GLU A 111 17.32 -10.42 -1.61
CA GLU A 111 17.47 -10.75 -0.19
C GLU A 111 18.46 -9.76 0.46
N GLY A 112 18.01 -9.02 1.49
CA GLY A 112 18.79 -7.98 2.17
C GLY A 112 18.15 -6.59 2.20
N HIS A 113 17.12 -6.33 1.38
CA HIS A 113 16.37 -5.07 1.48
C HIS A 113 15.45 -5.04 2.72
N PRO A 114 15.21 -3.84 3.30
CA PRO A 114 14.41 -3.74 4.51
C PRO A 114 12.99 -4.25 4.27
N THR A 115 12.53 -5.16 5.11
CA THR A 115 11.14 -5.63 5.11
C THR A 115 10.23 -4.54 5.67
N ILE A 116 9.16 -4.22 4.96
CA ILE A 116 8.12 -3.34 5.52
C ILE A 116 7.44 -4.04 6.70
N PHE A 117 7.02 -3.24 7.65
CA PHE A 117 6.44 -3.62 8.93
C PHE A 117 7.28 -4.57 9.78
N LEU A 118 8.61 -4.56 9.59
CA LEU A 118 9.55 -5.50 10.22
C LEU A 118 9.17 -6.97 10.01
N GLY A 119 8.50 -7.28 8.90
CA GLY A 119 7.98 -8.62 8.63
C GLY A 119 6.93 -9.10 9.65
N SER A 120 6.24 -8.20 10.35
CA SER A 120 5.23 -8.58 11.34
C SER A 120 3.90 -7.87 11.07
N THR A 121 3.01 -8.61 10.39
CA THR A 121 1.63 -8.20 10.09
C THR A 121 0.66 -9.37 10.26
N PRO A 122 0.50 -9.90 11.50
CA PRO A 122 -0.23 -11.15 11.76
C PRO A 122 -1.70 -11.12 11.32
N SER A 123 -2.30 -9.93 11.24
CA SER A 123 -3.69 -9.72 10.83
C SER A 123 -3.86 -9.47 9.32
N LEU A 124 -2.78 -9.45 8.54
CA LEU A 124 -2.84 -9.11 7.12
C LEU A 124 -3.57 -10.21 6.36
N ARG A 125 -4.57 -9.84 5.56
CA ARG A 125 -5.40 -10.77 4.78
C ARG A 125 -5.52 -10.36 3.33
N HIS A 126 -5.41 -9.08 3.03
CA HIS A 126 -5.60 -8.55 1.68
C HIS A 126 -4.39 -7.72 1.27
N VAL A 127 -3.71 -8.16 0.22
CA VAL A 127 -2.54 -7.49 -0.34
C VAL A 127 -2.77 -7.22 -1.82
N ASN A 128 -2.61 -5.95 -2.21
CA ASN A 128 -2.61 -5.51 -3.60
C ASN A 128 -1.39 -4.64 -3.88
N LEU A 129 -0.45 -5.16 -4.65
CA LEU A 129 0.78 -4.47 -5.01
C LEU A 129 0.84 -4.29 -6.53
N SER A 130 1.01 -3.05 -6.98
CA SER A 130 1.27 -2.70 -8.38
C SER A 130 2.53 -1.87 -8.45
N GLY A 131 3.52 -2.30 -9.24
CA GLY A 131 4.80 -1.59 -9.38
C GLY A 131 5.58 -1.45 -8.05
N PHE A 132 5.29 -2.30 -7.06
CA PHE A 132 6.01 -2.36 -5.79
C PHE A 132 6.23 -3.81 -5.39
N SER A 133 7.48 -4.22 -5.26
CA SER A 133 7.83 -5.62 -5.00
C SER A 133 8.67 -5.79 -3.75
N PRO A 134 8.05 -6.04 -2.59
CA PRO A 134 8.72 -6.59 -1.41
C PRO A 134 9.46 -7.89 -1.77
N PRO A 135 10.52 -8.25 -1.03
CA PRO A 135 11.16 -9.55 -1.18
C PRO A 135 10.13 -10.69 -1.10
N LEU A 136 10.20 -11.64 -2.03
CA LEU A 136 9.24 -12.75 -2.11
C LEU A 136 9.24 -13.66 -0.88
N SER A 137 10.35 -13.69 -0.13
CA SER A 137 10.50 -14.36 1.16
C SER A 137 9.81 -13.63 2.33
N SER A 138 9.21 -12.46 2.10
CA SER A 138 8.55 -11.70 3.13
C SER A 138 7.31 -12.42 3.68
N SER A 139 7.13 -12.35 4.99
CA SER A 139 5.93 -12.78 5.71
C SER A 139 4.66 -11.99 5.35
N LEU A 140 4.76 -10.95 4.51
CA LEU A 140 3.60 -10.27 3.93
C LEU A 140 2.75 -11.22 3.07
N TYR A 141 3.35 -12.29 2.56
CA TYR A 141 2.71 -13.26 1.68
C TYR A 141 2.19 -14.49 2.42
N THR A 142 2.07 -14.47 3.75
CA THR A 142 1.55 -15.60 4.54
C THR A 142 0.18 -15.29 5.16
N GLY A 143 -0.65 -16.31 5.33
CA GLY A 143 -2.00 -16.16 5.90
C GLY A 143 -2.96 -15.27 5.10
N LEU A 144 -2.70 -15.03 3.81
CA LEU A 144 -3.51 -14.17 2.95
C LEU A 144 -4.81 -14.84 2.49
N VAL A 145 -5.83 -14.01 2.27
CA VAL A 145 -7.12 -14.36 1.66
C VAL A 145 -7.19 -13.88 0.22
N THR A 146 -6.63 -12.71 -0.07
CA THR A 146 -6.53 -12.17 -1.43
C THR A 146 -5.15 -11.61 -1.69
N LEU A 147 -4.58 -11.98 -2.83
CA LEU A 147 -3.32 -11.44 -3.31
C LEU A 147 -3.48 -10.95 -4.75
N THR A 148 -3.12 -9.70 -4.99
CA THR A 148 -3.05 -9.11 -6.31
C THR A 148 -1.66 -8.51 -6.49
N LEU A 149 -0.96 -8.96 -7.53
CA LEU A 149 0.36 -8.51 -7.93
C LEU A 149 0.27 -8.12 -9.41
N SER A 150 0.72 -6.93 -9.75
CA SER A 150 0.71 -6.39 -11.11
C SER A 150 1.94 -5.52 -11.34
N ASP A 151 2.44 -5.46 -12.56
CA ASP A 151 3.59 -4.62 -12.93
C ASP A 151 4.86 -4.90 -12.10
N ILE A 152 5.08 -6.18 -11.73
CA ILE A 152 6.23 -6.64 -10.93
C ILE A 152 7.07 -7.63 -11.75
N ASN A 153 8.37 -7.43 -11.75
CA ASN A 153 9.36 -8.37 -12.29
C ASN A 153 9.92 -9.24 -11.18
N PHE A 154 9.68 -10.55 -11.25
CA PHE A 154 10.32 -11.52 -10.35
C PHE A 154 11.68 -11.93 -10.91
N PRO A 155 12.76 -11.88 -10.11
CA PRO A 155 14.05 -12.41 -10.48
C PRO A 155 13.95 -13.87 -10.92
N PRO A 156 14.77 -14.31 -11.90
CA PRO A 156 14.88 -15.73 -12.24
C PRO A 156 15.16 -16.53 -10.96
N HIS A 157 14.50 -17.68 -10.78
CA HIS A 157 14.62 -18.58 -9.60
C HIS A 157 13.93 -18.15 -8.30
N SER A 158 13.42 -16.92 -8.20
CA SER A 158 12.72 -16.46 -6.97
C SER A 158 11.28 -16.96 -6.84
N ILE A 159 10.69 -17.41 -7.95
CA ILE A 159 9.29 -17.87 -8.01
C ILE A 159 9.01 -19.04 -7.07
N HIS A 160 9.99 -19.93 -6.83
CA HIS A 160 9.82 -21.07 -5.94
C HIS A 160 9.63 -20.64 -4.48
N LEU A 161 10.33 -19.58 -4.04
CA LEU A 161 10.15 -19.01 -2.70
C LEU A 161 8.76 -18.39 -2.54
N PHE A 162 8.28 -17.70 -3.58
CA PHE A 162 6.94 -17.16 -3.61
C PHE A 162 5.88 -18.25 -3.53
N LEU A 163 5.97 -19.29 -4.36
CA LEU A 163 5.05 -20.43 -4.34
C LEU A 163 5.04 -21.15 -2.98
N ARG A 164 6.19 -21.26 -2.31
CA ARG A 164 6.27 -21.80 -0.95
C ARG A 164 5.47 -20.93 0.04
N ASN A 165 5.63 -19.62 0.01
CA ASN A 165 4.86 -18.71 0.88
C ASN A 165 3.36 -18.76 0.57
N LEU A 166 2.98 -18.91 -0.70
CA LEU A 166 1.59 -19.11 -1.08
C LEU A 166 1.01 -20.42 -0.56
N SER A 167 1.81 -21.49 -0.43
CA SER A 167 1.35 -22.73 0.20
C SER A 167 0.98 -22.54 1.69
N GLU A 168 1.50 -21.50 2.34
CA GLU A 168 1.13 -21.11 3.71
C GLU A 168 -0.12 -20.20 3.76
N CYS A 169 -0.82 -20.02 2.63
CA CYS A 169 -2.08 -19.27 2.51
C CYS A 169 -3.25 -20.19 2.15
N PRO A 170 -3.74 -21.04 3.08
CA PRO A 170 -4.81 -21.99 2.80
C PRO A 170 -6.16 -21.31 2.46
N LEU A 171 -6.31 -20.03 2.76
CA LEU A 171 -7.53 -19.25 2.53
C LEU A 171 -7.46 -18.38 1.27
N LEU A 172 -6.42 -18.54 0.44
CA LEU A 172 -6.24 -17.71 -0.74
C LEU A 172 -7.31 -18.01 -1.78
N THR A 173 -8.23 -17.06 -1.98
CA THR A 173 -9.39 -17.20 -2.88
C THR A 173 -9.19 -16.50 -4.22
N LYS A 174 -8.23 -15.56 -4.29
CA LYS A 174 -7.93 -14.78 -5.48
C LYS A 174 -6.43 -14.70 -5.68
N LEU A 175 -5.99 -15.13 -6.87
CA LEU A 175 -4.63 -15.04 -7.36
C LEU A 175 -4.50 -13.88 -8.36
N PRO A 176 -3.29 -13.34 -8.57
CA PRO A 176 -3.06 -12.34 -9.61
C PRO A 176 -3.50 -12.88 -10.98
N SER A 177 -4.35 -12.15 -11.68
CA SER A 177 -4.63 -12.41 -13.09
C SER A 177 -3.42 -12.00 -13.92
N PRO A 178 -3.00 -12.80 -14.92
CA PRO A 178 -2.04 -12.31 -15.90
C PRO A 178 -2.64 -11.09 -16.59
N GLY A 179 -2.00 -9.94 -16.42
CA GLY A 179 -2.27 -8.71 -17.17
C GLY A 179 -1.37 -8.63 -18.39
#